data_AF-A0A1M2UWP5-F1
#
_entry.id   AF-A0A1M2UWP5-F1
#
_cell.length_a   1.000
_cell.length_b   1.000
_cell.length_c   1.000
_cell.angle_alpha   90.00
_cell.angle_beta   90.00
_cell.angle_gamma   90.00
#
_symmetry.space_group_name_H-M   'P 1'
#
loop_
_entity.id
_entity.type
_entity.pdbx_description
1 polymer ?
#
loop_
_entity_poly.entity_id
_entity_poly.type
_entity_poly.pdbx_seq_one_letter_code
_entity_poly.pdbx_strand_id
1 'polypeptide(L)'
;MSFVKEPRPRHLAAPLLLYTLLVSSLAHSAEPVFTVRDSAIPDVLAPESLPYSFYTFEPDEYWAEPEDSWWMNFSNWVIRQERIHGTTVQNFGAWADRTLSGSTHSLPNNESYLRIGFAAESEYSDPAQFKPELRFRLDVPTTQQKLRLVIESESDELIPLGERERDRQLTEPNRTDTETTGALRFLSQVGDAINLSTDVGGRLRLPPEMFWRTTASKGWQLDDAWALNVQQRVYYYHTRGWGARSWFGADRSLGNGWHFYTSSELEWLHQDRKFEAAQILSTRKRLSHRSVLTPRLGALGESQPSWRTTSYFADLTWRYRLYEDWLFAELIPALEFPREKSFKDQASVVFRIEMYFSGTIDRH
;
A
#
# COMPACT_ATOMS: atom_id res chain seq x y z
N MET A 1 -42.12 71.34 -32.13
CA MET A 1 -42.18 70.00 -32.73
C MET A 1 -43.22 69.21 -31.96
N SER A 2 -44.08 68.50 -32.70
CA SER A 2 -45.24 67.72 -32.21
C SER A 2 -44.79 66.52 -31.34
N PHE A 3 -45.59 65.83 -30.52
CA PHE A 3 -47.04 65.69 -30.36
C PHE A 3 -47.32 65.33 -28.89
N VAL A 4 -48.38 65.90 -28.34
CA VAL A 4 -49.01 65.62 -27.05
C VAL A 4 -50.11 64.57 -27.24
N LYS A 5 -50.33 63.68 -26.27
CA LYS A 5 -51.67 63.14 -25.96
C LYS A 5 -51.78 62.63 -24.51
N GLU A 6 -52.43 63.46 -23.68
CA GLU A 6 -53.30 63.09 -22.53
C GLU A 6 -54.58 62.35 -23.05
N PRO A 7 -55.57 61.84 -22.25
CA PRO A 7 -55.95 62.21 -20.86
C PRO A 7 -56.55 61.13 -19.89
N ARG A 8 -56.52 61.48 -18.58
CA ARG A 8 -57.53 61.46 -17.45
C ARG A 8 -58.74 60.47 -17.42
N PRO A 9 -59.54 60.35 -16.30
CA PRO A 9 -59.40 60.82 -14.90
C PRO A 9 -59.80 59.79 -13.80
N ARG A 10 -59.63 60.24 -12.55
CA ARG A 10 -60.13 59.72 -11.25
C ARG A 10 -61.66 59.83 -11.10
N HIS A 11 -62.29 58.99 -10.28
CA HIS A 11 -62.84 59.36 -8.95
C HIS A 11 -63.73 58.27 -8.28
N LEU A 12 -63.54 58.15 -6.95
CA LEU A 12 -64.53 57.87 -5.87
C LEU A 12 -65.23 56.50 -5.77
N ALA A 13 -64.96 55.77 -4.68
CA ALA A 13 -65.83 55.66 -3.49
C ALA A 13 -65.52 54.40 -2.66
N ALA A 14 -65.37 54.56 -1.34
CA ALA A 14 -65.38 53.48 -0.34
C ALA A 14 -66.84 53.01 -0.07
N PRO A 15 -67.09 51.87 0.60
CA PRO A 15 -66.89 51.79 2.06
C PRO A 15 -66.42 50.43 2.62
N LEU A 16 -66.05 50.47 3.91
CA LEU A 16 -65.83 49.35 4.82
C LEU A 16 -66.98 48.33 4.85
N LEU A 17 -66.67 47.05 5.07
CA LEU A 17 -67.15 46.32 6.26
C LEU A 17 -66.49 44.94 6.42
N LEU A 18 -66.21 44.66 7.69
CA LEU A 18 -65.59 43.49 8.29
C LEU A 18 -66.56 42.28 8.28
N TYR A 19 -65.99 41.09 8.52
CA TYR A 19 -66.60 39.85 9.04
C TYR A 19 -66.88 38.64 8.10
N THR A 20 -66.09 37.59 8.37
CA THR A 20 -66.42 36.16 8.51
C THR A 20 -66.64 35.22 7.32
N LEU A 21 -65.69 34.28 7.21
CA LEU A 21 -65.85 32.82 7.15
C LEU A 21 -67.00 32.27 6.31
N LEU A 22 -66.67 31.65 5.17
CA LEU A 22 -66.77 30.20 4.93
C LEU A 22 -66.59 29.88 3.43
N VAL A 23 -66.07 28.67 3.19
CA VAL A 23 -65.99 27.95 1.91
C VAL A 23 -64.81 28.33 1.00
N SER A 24 -63.61 27.94 1.44
CA SER A 24 -62.50 27.63 0.55
C SER A 24 -62.72 26.23 -0.05
N SER A 25 -63.35 26.16 -1.21
CA SER A 25 -63.14 25.09 -2.17
C SER A 25 -62.67 25.75 -3.47
N LEU A 26 -61.40 25.49 -3.83
CA LEU A 26 -60.91 25.40 -5.21
C LEU A 26 -59.41 25.04 -5.17
N ALA A 27 -59.15 23.79 -5.52
CA ALA A 27 -57.92 23.23 -6.10
C ALA A 27 -56.57 23.55 -5.42
N HIS A 28 -56.15 22.68 -4.50
CA HIS A 28 -54.72 22.39 -4.30
C HIS A 28 -54.40 21.08 -5.03
N SER A 29 -53.54 21.17 -6.05
CA SER A 29 -52.71 20.04 -6.47
C SER A 29 -51.74 19.77 -5.32
N ALA A 30 -51.92 18.65 -4.63
CA ALA A 30 -50.99 18.18 -3.62
C ALA A 30 -50.36 16.88 -4.12
N GLU A 31 -49.07 16.97 -4.43
CA GLU A 31 -48.21 15.83 -4.73
C GLU A 31 -48.29 14.77 -3.62
N PRO A 32 -48.10 13.47 -3.93
CA PRO A 32 -48.02 12.46 -2.90
C PRO A 32 -46.78 12.72 -2.03
N VAL A 33 -47.02 13.15 -0.79
CA VAL A 33 -45.99 13.20 0.24
C VAL A 33 -45.61 11.76 0.58
N PHE A 34 -44.48 11.30 0.05
CA PHE A 34 -43.83 10.10 0.55
C PHE A 34 -43.34 10.39 1.97
N THR A 35 -44.04 9.84 2.96
CA THR A 35 -43.52 9.77 4.32
C THR A 35 -42.53 8.60 4.37
N VAL A 36 -41.26 8.89 4.11
CA VAL A 36 -40.18 7.96 4.43
C VAL A 36 -40.19 7.83 5.96
N ARG A 37 -40.62 6.68 6.47
CA ARG A 37 -40.31 6.32 7.85
C ARG A 37 -38.81 6.07 7.89
N ASP A 38 -38.06 6.98 8.50
CA ASP A 38 -36.65 6.76 8.85
C ASP A 38 -36.56 5.67 9.92
N SER A 39 -36.66 4.41 9.49
CA SER A 39 -36.25 3.28 10.31
C SER A 39 -34.73 3.17 10.19
N ALA A 40 -34.01 3.17 11.30
CA ALA A 40 -32.56 3.02 11.27
C ALA A 40 -32.19 1.65 10.66
N ILE A 41 -31.14 1.61 9.83
CA ILE A 41 -30.65 0.39 9.13
C ILE A 41 -30.54 -0.85 10.06
N PRO A 42 -30.14 -0.73 11.34
CA PRO A 42 -30.12 -1.88 12.25
C PRO A 42 -31.49 -2.52 12.51
N ASP A 43 -32.57 -1.74 12.51
CA ASP A 43 -33.93 -2.25 12.80
C ASP A 43 -34.53 -3.01 11.61
N VAL A 44 -34.11 -2.66 10.40
CA VAL A 44 -34.52 -3.32 9.15
C VAL A 44 -33.79 -4.66 8.95
N LEU A 45 -32.62 -4.82 9.58
CA LEU A 45 -31.78 -6.01 9.48
C LEU A 45 -31.85 -6.89 10.75
N ALA A 46 -32.74 -6.58 11.68
CA ALA A 46 -32.97 -7.41 12.86
C ALA A 46 -33.51 -8.79 12.43
N PRO A 47 -33.08 -9.89 13.08
CA PRO A 47 -33.50 -11.23 12.68
C PRO A 47 -35.03 -11.41 12.62
N GLU A 48 -35.77 -10.69 13.45
CA GLU A 48 -37.23 -10.69 13.53
C GLU A 48 -37.95 -9.84 12.49
N SER A 49 -37.24 -8.95 11.78
CA SER A 49 -37.79 -8.12 10.69
C SER A 49 -37.48 -8.66 9.29
N LEU A 50 -36.66 -9.71 9.19
CA LEU A 50 -36.34 -10.38 7.92
C LEU A 50 -37.48 -11.34 7.51
N PRO A 51 -37.86 -11.36 6.22
CA PRO A 51 -38.93 -12.24 5.73
C PRO A 51 -38.56 -13.71 5.92
N TYR A 52 -39.56 -14.58 6.10
CA TYR A 52 -39.37 -16.01 6.34
C TYR A 52 -38.50 -16.70 5.27
N SER A 53 -38.56 -16.24 4.02
CA SER A 53 -37.73 -16.70 2.91
C SER A 53 -36.22 -16.48 3.12
N PHE A 54 -35.81 -15.57 4.01
CA PHE A 54 -34.41 -15.39 4.38
C PHE A 54 -33.85 -16.59 5.16
N TYR A 55 -34.71 -17.35 5.85
CA TYR A 55 -34.32 -18.49 6.68
C TYR A 55 -34.59 -19.85 6.03
N THR A 56 -35.29 -19.87 4.89
CA THR A 56 -35.65 -21.09 4.18
C THR A 56 -35.30 -20.94 2.71
N PHE A 57 -34.24 -21.63 2.27
CA PHE A 57 -33.88 -21.74 0.86
C PHE A 57 -34.90 -22.61 0.12
N GLU A 58 -35.39 -22.14 -1.03
CA GLU A 58 -36.25 -22.94 -1.92
C GLU A 58 -35.37 -23.92 -2.74
N PRO A 59 -35.81 -25.16 -3.04
CA PRO A 59 -34.99 -26.19 -3.70
C PRO A 59 -34.40 -25.78 -5.07
N ASP A 60 -35.01 -24.79 -5.71
CA ASP A 60 -34.68 -24.21 -7.01
C ASP A 60 -33.46 -23.27 -6.92
N GLU A 61 -33.19 -22.68 -5.75
CA GLU A 61 -31.99 -21.86 -5.50
C GLU A 61 -30.70 -22.70 -5.44
N TYR A 62 -30.82 -24.02 -5.25
CA TYR A 62 -29.69 -24.96 -5.26
C TYR A 62 -29.07 -25.14 -6.66
N TRP A 63 -29.82 -24.78 -7.70
CA TRP A 63 -29.47 -25.00 -9.12
C TRP A 63 -29.53 -23.73 -9.97
N ALA A 64 -29.50 -22.55 -9.36
CA ALA A 64 -29.31 -21.31 -10.11
C ALA A 64 -27.93 -21.36 -10.79
N GLU A 65 -27.91 -21.40 -12.13
CA GLU A 65 -26.67 -21.21 -12.88
C GLU A 65 -26.07 -19.86 -12.45
N PRO A 66 -24.77 -19.80 -12.10
CA PRO A 66 -24.17 -18.55 -11.68
C PRO A 66 -24.39 -17.52 -12.78
N GLU A 67 -25.11 -16.43 -12.49
CA GLU A 67 -25.16 -15.34 -13.45
C GLU A 67 -23.73 -14.89 -13.75
N ASP A 68 -23.37 -14.88 -15.03
CA ASP A 68 -22.06 -14.43 -15.53
C ASP A 68 -21.86 -12.95 -15.17
N SER A 69 -21.46 -12.70 -13.93
CA SER A 69 -21.16 -11.37 -13.43
C SER A 69 -19.80 -10.94 -13.96
N TRP A 70 -19.68 -9.66 -14.33
CA TRP A 70 -18.39 -9.04 -14.65
C TRP A 70 -17.34 -9.30 -13.57
N TRP A 71 -17.76 -9.38 -12.30
CA TRP A 71 -16.90 -9.71 -11.16
C TRP A 71 -16.41 -11.16 -11.15
N MET A 72 -17.22 -12.11 -11.61
CA MET A 72 -16.81 -13.52 -11.76
C MET A 72 -15.84 -13.70 -12.93
N ASN A 73 -16.06 -12.99 -14.04
CA ASN A 73 -15.13 -13.01 -15.16
C ASN A 73 -13.77 -12.37 -14.80
N PHE A 74 -13.81 -11.23 -14.09
CA PHE A 74 -12.59 -10.59 -13.59
C PHE A 74 -11.87 -11.48 -12.56
N SER A 75 -12.57 -12.06 -11.59
CA SER A 75 -11.96 -12.94 -10.59
C SER A 75 -11.36 -14.20 -11.23
N ASN A 76 -12.07 -14.83 -12.18
CA ASN A 76 -11.58 -15.97 -12.93
C ASN A 76 -10.36 -15.61 -13.80
N TRP A 77 -10.34 -14.42 -14.39
CA TRP A 77 -9.17 -13.92 -15.13
C TRP A 77 -7.97 -13.74 -14.20
N VAL A 78 -8.14 -13.10 -13.04
CA VAL A 78 -7.10 -12.90 -12.02
C VAL A 78 -6.56 -14.25 -11.50
N ILE A 79 -7.44 -15.20 -11.16
CA ILE A 79 -7.06 -16.55 -10.73
C ILE A 79 -6.33 -17.29 -11.87
N ARG A 80 -6.73 -17.10 -13.12
CA ARG A 80 -6.04 -17.71 -14.28
C ARG A 80 -4.64 -17.13 -14.46
N GLN A 81 -4.45 -15.83 -14.26
CA GLN A 81 -3.12 -15.20 -14.31
C GLN A 81 -2.19 -15.81 -13.25
N GLU A 82 -2.69 -16.07 -12.03
CA GLU A 82 -1.93 -16.78 -10.99
C GLU A 82 -1.41 -18.12 -11.49
N ARG A 83 -2.29 -18.98 -12.00
CA ARG A 83 -1.88 -20.33 -12.44
C ARG A 83 -0.87 -20.30 -13.57
N ILE A 84 -1.02 -19.37 -14.51
CA ILE A 84 -0.11 -19.22 -15.66
C ILE A 84 1.25 -18.70 -15.20
N HIS A 85 1.27 -17.59 -14.46
CA HIS A 85 2.50 -16.92 -14.09
C HIS A 85 3.23 -17.62 -12.94
N GLY A 86 2.52 -18.18 -11.95
CA GLY A 86 3.09 -18.98 -10.87
C GLY A 86 3.85 -20.19 -11.40
N THR A 87 3.23 -20.97 -12.30
CA THR A 87 3.89 -22.10 -12.97
C THR A 87 5.08 -21.65 -13.83
N THR A 88 4.98 -20.49 -14.49
CA THR A 88 6.07 -19.94 -15.31
C THR A 88 7.27 -19.53 -14.47
N VAL A 89 7.05 -18.85 -13.34
CA VAL A 89 8.12 -18.45 -12.39
C VAL A 89 8.80 -19.69 -11.81
N GLN A 90 8.02 -20.71 -11.46
CA GLN A 90 8.56 -22.00 -11.00
C GLN A 90 9.41 -22.70 -12.07
N ASN A 91 8.90 -22.80 -13.30
CA ASN A 91 9.61 -23.44 -14.40
C ASN A 91 10.90 -22.70 -14.76
N PHE A 92 10.87 -21.37 -14.73
CA PHE A 92 12.05 -20.55 -14.99
C PHE A 92 13.09 -20.68 -13.87
N GLY A 93 12.66 -20.69 -12.60
CA GLY A 93 13.52 -21.00 -11.45
C GLY A 93 14.20 -22.35 -11.59
N ALA A 94 13.44 -23.39 -11.94
CA ALA A 94 13.97 -24.73 -12.16
C ALA A 94 14.90 -24.82 -13.39
N TRP A 95 14.62 -24.07 -14.46
CA TRP A 95 15.49 -24.00 -15.64
C TRP A 95 16.83 -23.32 -15.32
N ALA A 96 16.79 -22.19 -14.62
CA ALA A 96 17.97 -21.43 -14.23
C ALA A 96 18.85 -22.27 -13.30
N ASP A 97 18.25 -22.96 -12.33
CA ASP A 97 18.92 -23.91 -11.44
C ASP A 97 19.65 -25.01 -12.23
N ARG A 98 18.97 -25.71 -13.15
CA ARG A 98 19.61 -26.77 -13.97
C ARG A 98 20.75 -26.24 -14.84
N THR A 99 20.57 -25.06 -15.42
CA THR A 99 21.54 -24.46 -16.34
C THR A 99 22.79 -23.98 -15.61
N LEU A 100 22.63 -23.46 -14.40
CA LEU A 100 23.71 -22.84 -13.63
C LEU A 100 24.35 -23.80 -12.60
N SER A 101 23.65 -24.85 -12.13
CA SER A 101 24.19 -25.84 -11.19
C SER A 101 24.90 -27.01 -11.86
N GLY A 102 24.58 -27.28 -13.13
CA GLY A 102 25.03 -28.48 -13.84
C GLY A 102 24.49 -29.79 -13.23
N SER A 103 23.58 -29.73 -12.25
CA SER A 103 23.03 -30.87 -11.55
C SER A 103 21.56 -31.08 -11.91
N THR A 104 21.14 -32.33 -12.11
CA THR A 104 19.77 -32.70 -12.52
C THR A 104 18.78 -32.79 -11.35
N HIS A 105 19.22 -32.52 -10.12
CA HIS A 105 18.38 -32.61 -8.93
C HIS A 105 17.94 -31.21 -8.49
N SER A 106 16.64 -30.94 -8.59
CA SER A 106 16.04 -29.73 -8.02
C SER A 106 16.20 -29.75 -6.51
N LEU A 107 16.90 -28.76 -5.95
CA LEU A 107 17.07 -28.64 -4.51
C LEU A 107 15.76 -28.14 -3.85
N PRO A 108 15.36 -28.70 -2.69
CA PRO A 108 14.27 -28.14 -1.89
C PRO A 108 14.67 -26.74 -1.37
N ASN A 109 13.70 -25.82 -1.28
CA ASN A 109 13.84 -24.39 -0.94
C ASN A 109 14.24 -23.43 -2.08
N ASN A 110 13.53 -23.46 -3.21
CA ASN A 110 13.59 -22.34 -4.17
C ASN A 110 12.74 -21.16 -3.68
N GLU A 111 13.36 -20.07 -3.23
CA GLU A 111 12.69 -18.83 -2.77
C GLU A 111 12.33 -17.86 -3.92
N SER A 112 12.27 -18.34 -5.16
CA SER A 112 11.90 -17.51 -6.32
C SER A 112 10.45 -17.05 -6.25
N TYR A 113 10.23 -15.76 -6.49
CA TYR A 113 8.90 -15.18 -6.52
C TYR A 113 8.78 -14.04 -7.53
N LEU A 114 7.57 -13.84 -8.03
CA LEU A 114 7.13 -12.66 -8.76
C LEU A 114 6.05 -11.97 -7.94
N ARG A 115 6.21 -10.67 -7.74
CA ARG A 115 5.25 -9.82 -7.04
C ARG A 115 4.80 -8.72 -8.01
N ILE A 116 3.51 -8.58 -8.18
CA ILE A 116 2.89 -7.53 -9.00
C ILE A 116 1.97 -6.74 -8.08
N GLY A 117 2.10 -5.41 -8.08
CA GLY A 117 1.26 -4.51 -7.30
C GLY A 117 0.67 -3.41 -8.17
N PHE A 118 -0.46 -2.89 -7.76
CA PHE A 118 -1.06 -1.70 -8.34
C PHE A 118 -1.51 -0.80 -7.20
N ALA A 119 -1.02 0.43 -7.18
CA ALA A 119 -1.40 1.43 -6.19
C ALA A 119 -2.14 2.58 -6.87
N ALA A 120 -3.19 3.06 -6.21
CA ALA A 120 -3.85 4.31 -6.52
C ALA A 120 -3.71 5.21 -5.30
N GLU A 121 -3.11 6.38 -5.48
CA GLU A 121 -2.83 7.35 -4.43
C GLU A 121 -3.62 8.63 -4.69
N SER A 122 -4.24 9.19 -3.67
CA SER A 122 -4.87 10.51 -3.72
C SER A 122 -4.33 11.37 -2.59
N GLU A 123 -3.88 12.57 -2.92
CA GLU A 123 -3.41 13.57 -1.95
C GLU A 123 -4.33 14.79 -1.93
N TYR A 124 -4.26 15.58 -0.86
CA TYR A 124 -5.00 16.82 -0.76
C TYR A 124 -4.60 17.78 -1.89
N SER A 125 -5.56 18.12 -2.77
CA SER A 125 -5.40 19.00 -3.93
C SER A 125 -4.75 18.40 -5.19
N ASP A 126 -4.50 17.08 -5.24
CA ASP A 126 -4.00 16.39 -6.44
C ASP A 126 -4.96 15.25 -6.85
N PRO A 127 -5.33 15.12 -8.14
CA PRO A 127 -6.05 13.95 -8.65
C PRO A 127 -5.35 12.62 -8.32
N ALA A 128 -6.16 11.56 -8.24
CA ALA A 128 -5.63 10.23 -7.95
C ALA A 128 -4.63 9.78 -9.02
N GLN A 129 -3.43 9.40 -8.59
CA GLN A 129 -2.37 8.89 -9.45
C GLN A 129 -2.30 7.37 -9.37
N PHE A 130 -2.13 6.72 -10.52
CA PHE A 130 -1.97 5.26 -10.61
C PHE A 130 -0.50 4.88 -10.78
N LYS A 131 0.00 4.04 -9.88
CA LYS A 131 1.40 3.60 -9.82
C LYS A 131 1.47 2.06 -9.91
N PRO A 132 1.88 1.48 -11.06
CA PRO A 132 2.12 0.05 -11.17
C PRO A 132 3.45 -0.36 -10.51
N GLU A 133 3.46 -1.48 -9.80
CA GLU A 133 4.62 -2.04 -9.10
C GLU A 133 4.97 -3.45 -9.64
N LEU A 134 6.24 -3.73 -9.88
CA LEU A 134 6.70 -5.05 -10.33
C LEU A 134 8.02 -5.44 -9.64
N ARG A 135 8.06 -6.59 -8.98
CA ARG A 135 9.28 -7.11 -8.35
C ARG A 135 9.47 -8.58 -8.67
N PHE A 136 10.67 -8.94 -9.13
CA PHE A 136 11.02 -10.31 -9.47
C PHE A 136 12.27 -10.75 -8.72
N ARG A 137 12.22 -11.90 -8.05
CA ARG A 137 13.37 -12.50 -7.38
C ARG A 137 13.57 -13.91 -7.90
N LEU A 138 14.79 -14.21 -8.34
CA LEU A 138 15.19 -15.54 -8.76
C LEU A 138 16.30 -16.05 -7.83
N ASP A 139 15.98 -17.04 -7.01
CA ASP A 139 17.00 -17.73 -6.23
C ASP A 139 17.61 -18.85 -7.08
N VAL A 140 18.93 -18.84 -7.26
CA VAL A 140 19.65 -19.82 -8.09
C VAL A 140 20.63 -20.58 -7.19
N PRO A 141 20.30 -21.79 -6.73
CA PRO A 141 21.08 -22.48 -5.71
C PRO A 141 22.29 -23.18 -6.34
N THR A 142 23.39 -22.44 -6.56
CA THR A 142 24.45 -22.95 -7.47
C THR A 142 25.86 -23.04 -6.95
N THR A 143 26.18 -22.66 -5.71
CA THR A 143 27.52 -22.95 -5.17
C THR A 143 27.49 -23.12 -3.64
N GLN A 144 28.56 -23.67 -3.06
CA GLN A 144 28.80 -23.61 -1.60
C GLN A 144 28.75 -22.16 -1.05
N GLN A 145 28.83 -21.18 -1.96
CA GLN A 145 28.58 -19.76 -1.75
C GLN A 145 27.18 -19.41 -2.31
N LYS A 146 26.33 -18.79 -1.50
CA LYS A 146 24.92 -18.53 -1.87
C LYS A 146 24.83 -17.33 -2.85
N LEU A 147 24.96 -17.59 -4.15
CA LEU A 147 24.78 -16.59 -5.22
C LEU A 147 23.28 -16.43 -5.57
N ARG A 148 22.80 -15.20 -5.75
CA ARG A 148 21.41 -14.89 -6.10
C ARG A 148 21.31 -13.88 -7.24
N LEU A 149 20.36 -14.07 -8.15
CA LEU A 149 20.03 -13.08 -9.17
C LEU A 149 18.79 -12.28 -8.73
N VAL A 150 18.94 -10.97 -8.59
CA VAL A 150 17.85 -10.08 -8.15
C VAL A 150 17.55 -9.08 -9.25
N ILE A 151 16.29 -8.98 -9.67
CA ILE A 151 15.85 -7.96 -10.63
C ILE A 151 14.76 -7.13 -9.96
N GLU A 152 15.11 -5.92 -9.54
CA GLU A 152 14.22 -5.00 -8.83
C GLU A 152 13.83 -3.81 -9.71
N SER A 153 12.61 -3.29 -9.58
CA SER A 153 12.16 -2.13 -10.36
C SER A 153 12.85 -0.84 -9.94
N GLU A 154 13.36 -0.71 -8.72
CA GLU A 154 14.22 0.39 -8.31
C GLU A 154 14.96 0.05 -7.01
N SER A 155 16.16 0.62 -6.81
CA SER A 155 16.91 0.50 -5.57
C SER A 155 16.63 1.67 -4.63
N ASP A 156 16.19 1.37 -3.40
CA ASP A 156 15.80 2.32 -2.34
C ASP A 156 16.79 3.47 -2.10
N GLU A 157 18.08 3.24 -2.32
CA GLU A 157 19.14 4.21 -2.03
C GLU A 157 19.10 5.45 -2.94
N LEU A 158 18.37 5.38 -4.07
CA LEU A 158 18.19 6.52 -4.94
C LEU A 158 16.99 7.39 -4.58
N ILE A 159 16.24 7.00 -3.55
CA ILE A 159 15.05 7.74 -3.12
C ILE A 159 15.38 8.41 -1.80
N PRO A 160 15.16 9.73 -1.67
CA PRO A 160 15.34 10.45 -0.41
C PRO A 160 14.61 9.72 0.72
N LEU A 161 15.21 9.67 1.91
CA LEU A 161 14.65 8.92 3.04
C LEU A 161 13.22 9.37 3.39
N GLY A 162 12.93 10.66 3.28
CA GLY A 162 11.59 11.17 3.54
C GLY A 162 10.55 10.66 2.55
N GLU A 163 10.88 10.66 1.26
CA GLU A 163 10.03 10.09 0.21
C GLU A 163 9.93 8.58 0.37
N ARG A 164 11.04 7.90 0.64
CA ARG A 164 11.07 6.47 0.93
C ARG A 164 10.18 6.12 2.12
N GLU A 165 10.12 6.92 3.17
CA GLU A 165 9.26 6.66 4.33
C GLU A 165 7.78 6.98 4.10
N ARG A 166 7.48 7.93 3.22
CA ARG A 166 6.12 8.16 2.69
C ARG A 166 5.70 6.98 1.81
N ASP A 167 6.53 6.60 0.86
CA ASP A 167 6.34 5.43 -0.02
C ASP A 167 6.42 4.10 0.76
N ARG A 168 7.00 4.07 1.97
CA ARG A 168 7.01 2.88 2.86
C ARG A 168 5.79 2.79 3.76
N GLN A 169 4.78 3.63 3.57
CA GLN A 169 3.41 3.32 4.02
C GLN A 169 2.93 1.95 3.49
N LEU A 170 3.67 1.37 2.55
CA LEU A 170 3.50 0.09 1.89
C LEU A 170 4.37 -1.00 2.57
N THR A 171 3.76 -2.10 3.04
CA THR A 171 4.45 -3.09 3.90
C THR A 171 5.49 -3.95 3.15
N GLU A 172 6.76 -3.56 3.22
CA GLU A 172 8.03 -4.31 3.33
C GLU A 172 9.18 -3.41 2.85
N PRO A 173 10.39 -3.48 3.45
CA PRO A 173 11.52 -2.69 3.00
C PRO A 173 11.85 -3.08 1.54
N ASN A 174 11.84 -2.09 0.67
CA ASN A 174 12.32 -2.07 -0.71
C ASN A 174 11.28 -2.17 -1.82
N ARG A 175 10.60 -1.05 -2.16
CA ARG A 175 9.65 -0.94 -3.29
C ARG A 175 9.48 0.51 -3.77
N THR A 176 9.97 0.84 -4.97
CA THR A 176 9.53 1.99 -5.78
C THR A 176 9.84 1.74 -7.29
N ASP A 177 9.80 2.79 -8.12
CA ASP A 177 9.15 2.93 -9.44
C ASP A 177 9.80 2.19 -10.64
N THR A 178 9.32 2.50 -11.85
CA THR A 178 9.48 1.83 -13.17
C THR A 178 10.89 1.52 -13.77
N GLU A 179 12.02 1.63 -13.06
CA GLU A 179 13.38 1.46 -13.64
C GLU A 179 14.09 0.10 -13.37
N THR A 180 13.82 -0.90 -14.22
CA THR A 180 14.41 -2.25 -14.09
C THR A 180 15.93 -2.26 -13.79
N THR A 181 16.27 -2.66 -12.57
CA THR A 181 17.61 -2.80 -12.02
C THR A 181 17.94 -4.28 -11.87
N GLY A 182 18.97 -4.75 -12.57
CA GLY A 182 19.47 -6.12 -12.45
C GLY A 182 20.71 -6.18 -11.57
N ALA A 183 20.74 -7.10 -10.61
CA ALA A 183 21.84 -7.24 -9.66
C ALA A 183 22.21 -8.70 -9.41
N LEU A 184 23.51 -8.98 -9.36
CA LEU A 184 24.05 -10.21 -8.81
C LEU A 184 24.36 -9.99 -7.33
N ARG A 185 23.75 -10.80 -6.47
CA ARG A 185 23.91 -10.75 -5.03
C ARG A 185 24.72 -11.94 -4.55
N PHE A 186 25.85 -11.65 -3.92
CA PHE A 186 26.71 -12.61 -3.24
C PHE A 186 26.40 -12.58 -1.75
N LEU A 187 25.96 -13.71 -1.20
CA LEU A 187 25.73 -13.86 0.23
C LEU A 187 26.90 -14.59 0.89
N SER A 188 27.38 -14.03 1.99
CA SER A 188 28.45 -14.54 2.83
C SER A 188 28.06 -14.40 4.30
N GLN A 189 28.65 -15.21 5.16
CA GLN A 189 28.53 -15.06 6.61
C GLN A 189 29.94 -14.88 7.18
N VAL A 190 30.11 -13.86 8.01
CA VAL A 190 31.38 -13.57 8.67
C VAL A 190 31.27 -14.04 10.12
N GLY A 191 31.99 -15.12 10.45
CA GLY A 191 31.81 -15.85 11.71
C GLY A 191 30.42 -16.48 11.81
N ASP A 192 29.95 -16.72 13.04
CA ASP A 192 28.68 -17.44 13.28
C ASP A 192 27.45 -16.51 13.40
N ALA A 193 27.57 -15.20 13.15
CA ALA A 193 26.50 -14.27 13.52
C ALA A 193 26.29 -13.03 12.63
N ILE A 194 27.22 -12.67 11.74
CA ILE A 194 27.06 -11.50 10.86
C ILE A 194 26.72 -11.98 9.46
N ASN A 195 25.54 -11.59 8.97
CA ASN A 195 25.14 -11.83 7.59
C ASN A 195 25.70 -10.70 6.72
N LEU A 196 26.46 -11.05 5.68
CA LEU A 196 27.04 -10.12 4.72
C LEU A 196 26.43 -10.38 3.34
N SER A 197 25.90 -9.34 2.70
CA SER A 197 25.45 -9.42 1.30
C SER A 197 26.13 -8.34 0.49
N THR A 198 26.79 -8.74 -0.60
CA THR A 198 27.38 -7.82 -1.56
C THR A 198 26.65 -7.94 -2.89
N ASP A 199 26.11 -6.84 -3.37
CA ASP A 199 25.40 -6.71 -4.62
C ASP A 199 26.29 -5.95 -5.61
N VAL A 200 26.41 -6.49 -6.82
CA VAL A 200 27.02 -5.82 -7.97
C VAL A 200 26.03 -5.89 -9.11
N GLY A 201 25.66 -4.75 -9.67
CA GLY A 201 24.58 -4.69 -10.64
C GLY A 201 24.63 -3.48 -11.55
N GLY A 202 23.65 -3.46 -12.46
CA GLY A 202 23.45 -2.40 -13.43
C GLY A 202 21.97 -2.12 -13.64
N ARG A 203 21.64 -0.85 -13.76
CA ARG A 203 20.31 -0.37 -14.15
C ARG A 203 20.27 -0.15 -15.65
N LEU A 204 19.26 -0.73 -16.31
CA LEU A 204 19.05 -0.62 -17.74
C LEU A 204 18.29 0.69 -18.06
N ARG A 205 18.90 1.82 -17.72
CA ARG A 205 18.45 3.15 -18.17
C ARG A 205 19.50 3.78 -19.08
N LEU A 206 19.16 4.85 -19.79
CA LEU A 206 20.13 5.60 -20.61
C LEU A 206 20.42 6.94 -19.91
N PRO A 207 21.65 7.20 -19.44
CA PRO A 207 22.85 6.33 -19.48
C PRO A 207 22.79 5.17 -18.48
N PRO A 208 23.43 4.01 -18.78
CA PRO A 208 23.40 2.83 -17.92
C PRO A 208 24.04 3.12 -16.57
N GLU A 209 23.42 2.67 -15.49
CA GLU A 209 23.92 2.92 -14.14
C GLU A 209 24.47 1.67 -13.46
N MET A 210 25.78 1.61 -13.29
CA MET A 210 26.43 0.58 -12.49
C MET A 210 26.40 0.95 -11.01
N PHE A 211 26.25 -0.07 -10.18
CA PHE A 211 26.29 0.08 -8.73
C PHE A 211 26.96 -1.09 -8.02
N TRP A 212 27.48 -0.78 -6.84
CA TRP A 212 27.99 -1.73 -5.86
C TRP A 212 27.36 -1.42 -4.51
N ARG A 213 26.95 -2.44 -3.77
CA ARG A 213 26.34 -2.29 -2.45
C ARG A 213 26.73 -3.44 -1.54
N THR A 214 27.26 -3.13 -0.37
CA THR A 214 27.53 -4.12 0.67
C THR A 214 26.67 -3.82 1.89
N THR A 215 25.97 -4.84 2.39
CA THR A 215 25.15 -4.78 3.60
C THR A 215 25.67 -5.80 4.60
N ALA A 216 25.95 -5.36 5.81
CA ALA A 216 26.18 -6.20 6.97
C ALA A 216 24.97 -6.08 7.90
N SER A 217 24.41 -7.22 8.31
CA SER A 217 23.31 -7.24 9.27
C SER A 217 23.56 -8.25 10.38
N LYS A 218 23.08 -7.91 11.57
CA LYS A 218 23.13 -8.80 12.73
C LYS A 218 21.88 -8.59 13.59
N GLY A 219 21.29 -9.71 13.99
CA GLY A 219 20.20 -9.75 14.96
C GLY A 219 20.70 -10.25 16.30
N TRP A 220 20.13 -9.75 17.39
CA TRP A 220 20.33 -10.24 18.75
C TRP A 220 18.99 -10.37 19.44
N GLN A 221 18.81 -11.46 20.18
CA GLN A 221 17.75 -11.55 21.17
C GLN A 221 18.32 -11.00 22.49
N LEU A 222 17.87 -9.84 22.95
CA LEU A 222 18.36 -9.23 24.20
C LEU A 222 17.82 -9.96 25.43
N ASP A 223 16.53 -10.28 25.38
CA ASP A 223 15.77 -11.01 26.40
C ASP A 223 14.60 -11.74 25.74
N ASP A 224 13.71 -12.38 26.51
CA ASP A 224 12.57 -13.12 25.96
C ASP A 224 11.56 -12.25 25.19
N ALA A 225 11.62 -10.92 25.36
CA ALA A 225 10.66 -9.98 24.78
C ALA A 225 11.23 -9.17 23.61
N TRP A 226 12.51 -8.79 23.65
CA TRP A 226 13.14 -7.86 22.72
C TRP A 226 14.09 -8.53 21.75
N ALA A 227 13.78 -8.38 20.46
CA ALA A 227 14.70 -8.64 19.37
C ALA A 227 15.28 -7.31 18.87
N LEU A 228 16.59 -7.26 18.70
CA LEU A 228 17.31 -6.15 18.08
C LEU A 228 17.88 -6.58 16.75
N ASN A 229 17.85 -5.69 15.78
CA ASN A 229 18.45 -5.87 14.48
C ASN A 229 19.23 -4.61 14.10
N VAL A 230 20.50 -4.77 13.76
CA VAL A 230 21.33 -3.67 13.25
C VAL A 230 21.77 -4.02 11.85
N GLN A 231 21.67 -3.02 10.97
CA GLN A 231 22.09 -3.13 9.60
C GLN A 231 22.97 -1.93 9.23
N GLN A 232 24.16 -2.21 8.73
CA GLN A 232 25.03 -1.23 8.10
C GLN A 232 25.09 -1.51 6.61
N ARG A 233 24.85 -0.50 5.80
CA ARG A 233 24.95 -0.60 4.34
C ARG A 233 25.86 0.51 3.81
N VAL A 234 26.72 0.15 2.88
CA VAL A 234 27.54 1.08 2.10
C VAL A 234 27.25 0.80 0.64
N TYR A 235 27.05 1.85 -0.14
CA TYR A 235 26.72 1.72 -1.55
C TYR A 235 27.46 2.76 -2.37
N TYR A 236 27.64 2.47 -3.65
CA TYR A 236 28.21 3.35 -4.65
C TYR A 236 27.45 3.20 -5.96
N TYR A 237 27.00 4.34 -6.49
CA TYR A 237 26.43 4.48 -7.82
C TYR A 237 27.35 5.38 -8.65
N HIS A 238 27.69 4.97 -9.87
CA HIS A 238 28.62 5.77 -10.69
C HIS A 238 28.09 7.19 -11.01
N THR A 239 26.77 7.40 -10.99
CA THR A 239 26.08 8.68 -11.24
C THR A 239 25.84 9.52 -9.98
N ARG A 240 25.61 8.91 -8.83
CA ARG A 240 25.28 9.62 -7.57
C ARG A 240 26.39 9.59 -6.51
N GLY A 241 27.46 8.84 -6.76
CA GLY A 241 28.54 8.64 -5.81
C GLY A 241 28.19 7.61 -4.74
N TRP A 242 28.86 7.72 -3.59
CA TRP A 242 28.69 6.77 -2.48
C TRP A 242 27.72 7.28 -1.43
N GLY A 243 27.18 6.36 -0.65
CA GLY A 243 26.42 6.66 0.55
C GLY A 243 26.58 5.57 1.58
N ALA A 244 26.14 5.86 2.80
CA ALA A 244 26.18 4.92 3.90
C ALA A 244 24.89 5.03 4.70
N ARG A 245 24.30 3.89 5.04
CA ARG A 245 23.04 3.80 5.78
C ARG A 245 23.24 2.93 7.01
N SER A 246 22.91 3.48 8.16
CA SER A 246 22.89 2.81 9.45
C SER A 246 21.44 2.69 9.89
N TRP A 247 20.97 1.46 10.08
CA TRP A 247 19.61 1.18 10.51
C TRP A 247 19.65 0.33 11.78
N PHE A 248 18.82 0.72 12.75
CA PHE A 248 18.64 0.06 14.02
C PHE A 248 17.16 -0.22 14.18
N GLY A 249 16.79 -1.47 14.41
CA GLY A 249 15.43 -1.89 14.69
C GLY A 249 15.37 -2.63 16.02
N ALA A 250 14.31 -2.39 16.78
CA ALA A 250 13.96 -3.15 17.95
C ALA A 250 12.49 -3.53 17.89
N ASP A 251 12.16 -4.74 18.28
CA ASP A 251 10.78 -5.20 18.29
C ASP A 251 10.48 -6.09 19.48
N ARG A 252 9.21 -6.09 19.89
CA ARG A 252 8.71 -6.92 20.98
C ARG A 252 7.25 -7.27 20.83
N SER A 253 6.87 -8.45 21.33
CA SER A 253 5.47 -8.77 21.51
C SER A 253 4.89 -7.97 22.68
N LEU A 254 3.70 -7.40 22.49
CA LEU A 254 2.94 -6.71 23.56
C LEU A 254 1.85 -7.61 24.16
N GLY A 255 1.69 -8.84 23.65
CA GLY A 255 0.58 -9.73 23.99
C GLY A 255 -0.72 -9.38 23.24
N ASN A 256 -1.75 -10.23 23.39
CA ASN A 256 -3.08 -10.04 22.77
C ASN A 256 -3.04 -9.81 21.25
N GLY A 257 -2.08 -10.42 20.56
CA GLY A 257 -1.90 -10.28 19.10
C GLY A 257 -1.29 -8.95 18.65
N TRP A 258 -0.79 -8.13 19.57
CA TRP A 258 -0.05 -6.90 19.27
C TRP A 258 1.47 -7.15 19.26
N HIS A 259 2.13 -6.58 18.26
CA HIS A 259 3.58 -6.52 18.15
C HIS A 259 4.02 -5.08 17.97
N PHE A 260 5.04 -4.65 18.71
CA PHE A 260 5.60 -3.31 18.62
C PHE A 260 6.94 -3.36 17.90
N TYR A 261 7.17 -2.37 17.04
CA TYR A 261 8.43 -2.16 16.36
C TYR A 261 8.85 -0.70 16.53
N THR A 262 10.14 -0.48 16.70
CA THR A 262 10.75 0.83 16.59
C THR A 262 11.97 0.72 15.70
N SER A 263 12.18 1.74 14.85
CA SER A 263 13.38 1.82 14.04
C SER A 263 13.95 3.22 14.01
N SER A 264 15.28 3.29 14.05
CA SER A 264 16.08 4.48 13.85
C SER A 264 16.93 4.28 12.61
N GLU A 265 16.90 5.24 11.70
CA GLU A 265 17.65 5.20 10.46
C GLU A 265 18.45 6.49 10.31
N LEU A 266 19.70 6.34 9.88
CA LEU A 266 20.59 7.45 9.56
C LEU A 266 21.28 7.13 8.22
N GLU A 267 21.13 8.02 7.26
CA GLU A 267 21.68 7.88 5.92
C GLU A 267 22.56 9.07 5.57
N TRP A 268 23.78 8.79 5.10
CA TRP A 268 24.72 9.77 4.56
C TRP A 268 24.65 9.77 3.04
N LEU A 269 24.38 10.95 2.48
CA LEU A 269 24.30 11.20 1.04
C LEU A 269 25.52 12.04 0.63
N HIS A 270 26.46 11.44 -0.10
CA HIS A 270 27.69 12.15 -0.49
C HIS A 270 27.43 13.30 -1.47
N GLN A 271 26.49 13.12 -2.41
CA GLN A 271 26.14 14.12 -3.43
C GLN A 271 25.64 15.43 -2.79
N ASP A 272 24.76 15.32 -1.79
CA ASP A 272 24.16 16.46 -1.10
C ASP A 272 24.93 16.90 0.15
N ARG A 273 25.93 16.11 0.56
CA ARG A 273 26.75 16.32 1.77
C ARG A 273 25.90 16.52 3.03
N LYS A 274 24.84 15.73 3.15
CA LYS A 274 23.89 15.77 4.26
C LYS A 274 23.64 14.38 4.82
N PHE A 275 23.24 14.37 6.08
CA PHE A 275 22.58 13.23 6.69
C PHE A 275 21.08 13.40 6.62
N GLU A 276 20.38 12.31 6.36
CA GLU A 276 18.95 12.17 6.57
C GLU A 276 18.72 11.17 7.69
N ALA A 277 17.75 11.46 8.56
CA ALA A 277 17.43 10.62 9.70
C ALA A 277 15.93 10.34 9.75
N ALA A 278 15.57 9.14 10.18
CA ALA A 278 14.19 8.76 10.43
C ALA A 278 14.08 8.02 11.76
N GLN A 279 13.05 8.36 12.53
CA GLN A 279 12.65 7.62 13.72
C GLN A 279 11.20 7.19 13.54
N ILE A 280 10.94 5.89 13.61
CA ILE A 280 9.62 5.33 13.36
C ILE A 280 9.22 4.43 14.51
N LEU A 281 7.96 4.57 14.91
CA LEU A 281 7.28 3.73 15.87
C LEU A 281 6.10 3.10 15.14
N SER A 282 5.99 1.78 15.19
CA SER A 282 4.85 1.09 14.61
C SER A 282 4.34 0.00 15.53
N THR A 283 3.04 -0.25 15.45
CA THR A 283 2.45 -1.41 16.10
C THR A 283 1.69 -2.20 15.06
N ARG A 284 1.73 -3.52 15.14
CA ARG A 284 1.01 -4.43 14.27
C ARG A 284 0.03 -5.20 15.12
N LYS A 285 -1.24 -5.21 14.71
CA LYS A 285 -2.27 -6.08 15.29
C LYS A 285 -2.83 -7.00 14.23
N ARG A 286 -2.82 -8.30 14.52
CA ARG A 286 -3.60 -9.25 13.73
C ARG A 286 -5.05 -9.24 14.23
N LEU A 287 -5.96 -8.69 13.43
CA LEU A 287 -7.39 -8.66 13.75
C LEU A 287 -8.06 -10.00 13.46
N SER A 288 -7.64 -10.67 12.38
CA SER A 288 -8.13 -12.00 11.99
C SER A 288 -7.07 -12.75 11.19
N HIS A 289 -7.41 -13.95 10.68
CA HIS A 289 -6.52 -14.67 9.78
C HIS A 289 -6.30 -13.92 8.45
N ARG A 290 -7.20 -13.01 8.04
CA ARG A 290 -7.12 -12.23 6.79
C ARG A 290 -6.80 -10.76 6.99
N SER A 291 -6.99 -10.21 8.19
CA SER A 291 -6.93 -8.76 8.43
C SER A 291 -5.81 -8.40 9.40
N VAL A 292 -4.95 -7.47 8.99
CA VAL A 292 -3.84 -6.93 9.78
C VAL A 292 -3.91 -5.41 9.77
N LEU A 293 -3.76 -4.82 10.95
CA LEU A 293 -3.74 -3.38 11.15
C LEU A 293 -2.35 -2.95 11.61
N THR A 294 -1.76 -1.94 10.97
CA THR A 294 -0.44 -1.44 11.33
C THR A 294 -0.43 0.09 11.38
N PRO A 295 -0.78 0.71 12.53
CA PRO A 295 -0.53 2.13 12.74
C PRO A 295 0.97 2.42 12.87
N ARG A 296 1.40 3.53 12.28
CA ARG A 296 2.77 4.05 12.34
C ARG A 296 2.76 5.53 12.71
N LEU A 297 3.82 5.93 13.41
CA LEU A 297 4.17 7.32 13.67
C LEU A 297 5.65 7.49 13.33
N GLY A 298 5.99 8.58 12.64
CA GLY A 298 7.37 8.83 12.23
C GLY A 298 7.77 10.29 12.34
N ALA A 299 9.07 10.49 12.56
CA ALA A 299 9.73 11.78 12.52
C ALA A 299 10.92 11.69 11.57
N LEU A 300 11.01 12.65 10.65
CA LEU A 300 12.05 12.74 9.64
C LEU A 300 12.91 13.98 9.90
N GLY A 301 14.20 13.92 9.61
CA GLY A 301 15.10 15.04 9.78
C GLY A 301 16.28 15.01 8.82
N GLU A 302 16.93 16.15 8.67
CA GLU A 302 18.14 16.29 7.87
C GLU A 302 19.17 17.19 8.56
N SER A 303 20.45 17.03 8.21
CA SER A 303 21.55 17.76 8.85
C SER A 303 21.88 19.11 8.20
N GLN A 304 21.42 19.38 6.98
CA GLN A 304 21.73 20.61 6.25
C GLN A 304 20.49 21.52 6.18
N PRO A 305 20.64 22.85 6.35
CA PRO A 305 21.86 23.59 6.71
C PRO A 305 22.28 23.42 8.18
N SER A 306 21.38 22.94 9.02
CA SER A 306 21.61 22.50 10.39
C SER A 306 20.61 21.38 10.69
N TRP A 307 20.88 20.57 11.72
CA TRP A 307 19.93 19.55 12.16
C TRP A 307 18.53 20.12 12.38
N ARG A 308 17.58 19.64 11.58
CA ARG A 308 16.20 20.09 11.60
C ARG A 308 15.26 18.95 11.23
N THR A 309 14.11 18.89 11.90
CA THR A 309 13.03 17.97 11.52
C THR A 309 12.42 18.42 10.20
N THR A 310 12.38 17.56 9.18
CA THR A 310 11.77 17.86 7.87
C THR A 310 10.27 17.59 7.87
N SER A 311 9.81 16.54 8.55
CA SER A 311 8.40 16.17 8.59
C SER A 311 8.07 15.28 9.78
N TYR A 312 6.80 15.28 10.18
CA TYR A 312 6.19 14.25 11.02
C TYR A 312 5.07 13.59 10.24
N PHE A 313 4.86 12.29 10.42
CA PHE A 313 3.75 11.59 9.79
C PHE A 313 3.09 10.60 10.74
N ALA A 314 1.82 10.34 10.46
CA ALA A 314 1.02 9.28 11.07
C ALA A 314 0.25 8.57 9.96
N ASP A 315 0.34 7.25 9.92
CA ASP A 315 -0.36 6.45 8.92
C ASP A 315 -0.99 5.20 9.56
N LEU A 316 -1.98 4.64 8.88
CA LEU A 316 -2.65 3.42 9.29
C LEU A 316 -2.75 2.46 8.11
N THR A 317 -1.92 1.42 8.10
CA THR A 317 -2.05 0.38 7.08
C THR A 317 -3.09 -0.65 7.49
N TRP A 318 -4.17 -0.76 6.73
CA TRP A 318 -5.10 -1.89 6.82
C TRP A 318 -4.89 -2.84 5.66
N ARG A 319 -4.29 -4.01 5.94
CA ARG A 319 -4.04 -5.06 4.97
C ARG A 319 -5.06 -6.17 5.11
N TYR A 320 -5.71 -6.52 4.00
CA TYR A 320 -6.70 -7.58 3.92
C TYR A 320 -6.30 -8.63 2.88
N ARG A 321 -6.33 -9.89 3.26
CA ARG A 321 -6.07 -11.04 2.37
C ARG A 321 -7.36 -11.38 1.63
N LEU A 322 -7.43 -10.99 0.36
CA LEU A 322 -8.61 -11.15 -0.48
C LEU A 322 -8.81 -12.62 -0.89
N TYR A 323 -7.73 -13.29 -1.29
CA TYR A 323 -7.79 -14.67 -1.77
C TYR A 323 -6.51 -15.44 -1.46
N GLU A 324 -6.69 -16.62 -0.86
CA GLU A 324 -5.62 -17.54 -0.45
C GLU A 324 -4.42 -16.80 0.15
N ASP A 325 -3.19 -17.15 -0.21
CA ASP A 325 -1.96 -16.54 0.31
C ASP A 325 -1.24 -15.67 -0.72
N TRP A 326 -1.89 -15.39 -1.86
CA TRP A 326 -1.27 -14.68 -2.97
C TRP A 326 -1.92 -13.33 -3.28
N LEU A 327 -3.20 -13.08 -2.95
CA LEU A 327 -3.89 -11.82 -3.27
C LEU A 327 -4.22 -11.01 -2.02
N PHE A 328 -3.72 -9.77 -1.98
CA PHE A 328 -3.90 -8.84 -0.87
C PHE A 328 -4.40 -7.49 -1.37
N ALA A 329 -5.21 -6.84 -0.55
CA ALA A 329 -5.56 -5.43 -0.68
C ALA A 329 -5.06 -4.65 0.54
N GLU A 330 -4.66 -3.41 0.33
CA GLU A 330 -4.24 -2.48 1.38
C GLU A 330 -4.96 -1.14 1.22
N LEU A 331 -5.42 -0.59 2.34
CA LEU A 331 -5.93 0.77 2.44
C LEU A 331 -5.09 1.52 3.48
N ILE A 332 -4.54 2.65 3.09
CA ILE A 332 -3.60 3.41 3.91
C ILE A 332 -3.98 4.89 3.90
N PRO A 333 -4.83 5.33 4.83
CA PRO A 333 -4.92 6.74 5.15
C PRO A 333 -3.64 7.19 5.87
N ALA A 334 -3.16 8.36 5.48
CA ALA A 334 -2.00 8.99 6.08
C ALA A 334 -2.21 10.49 6.28
N LEU A 335 -1.52 11.00 7.29
CA LEU A 335 -1.48 12.40 7.63
C LEU A 335 -0.04 12.81 7.84
N GLU A 336 0.37 13.88 7.17
CA GLU A 336 1.72 14.38 7.23
C GLU A 336 1.78 15.87 7.55
N PHE A 337 2.82 16.26 8.25
CA PHE A 337 3.09 17.62 8.67
C PHE A 337 4.48 18.04 8.16
N PRO A 338 4.63 18.40 6.87
CA PRO A 338 5.91 18.80 6.32
C PRO A 338 6.30 20.21 6.77
N ARG A 339 7.59 20.40 7.12
CA ARG A 339 8.14 21.71 7.51
C ARG A 339 7.94 22.77 6.42
N GLU A 340 8.07 22.39 5.16
CA GLU A 340 7.95 23.30 4.01
C GLU A 340 6.58 23.99 3.95
N LYS A 341 5.53 23.30 4.42
CA LYS A 341 4.18 23.86 4.58
C LYS A 341 3.92 24.37 6.00
N SER A 342 4.97 24.69 6.76
CA SER A 342 4.90 25.13 8.16
C SER A 342 4.19 24.12 9.08
N PHE A 343 4.41 22.82 8.86
CA PHE A 343 3.76 21.73 9.58
C PHE A 343 2.22 21.74 9.48
N LYS A 344 1.68 22.26 8.39
CA LYS A 344 0.26 22.09 8.05
C LYS A 344 -0.01 20.65 7.65
N ASP A 345 -1.16 20.14 8.06
CA ASP A 345 -1.61 18.80 7.77
C ASP A 345 -1.81 18.58 6.27
N GLN A 346 -1.33 17.45 5.77
CA GLN A 346 -1.48 16.96 4.42
C GLN A 346 -2.02 15.54 4.51
N ALA A 347 -3.29 15.37 4.14
CA ALA A 347 -3.93 14.07 4.13
C ALA A 347 -3.73 13.39 2.79
N SER A 348 -3.45 12.09 2.83
CA SER A 348 -3.43 11.23 1.65
C SER A 348 -4.10 9.89 1.95
N VAL A 349 -4.57 9.23 0.90
CA VAL A 349 -5.11 7.88 0.97
C VAL A 349 -4.54 7.08 -0.18
N VAL A 350 -3.94 5.93 0.16
CA VAL A 350 -3.45 4.96 -0.81
C VAL A 350 -4.31 3.71 -0.76
N PHE A 351 -4.78 3.27 -1.92
CA PHE A 351 -5.37 1.95 -2.11
C PHE A 351 -4.44 1.09 -2.96
N ARG A 352 -4.18 -0.15 -2.55
CA ARG A 352 -3.30 -1.06 -3.28
C ARG A 352 -3.86 -2.45 -3.38
N ILE A 353 -3.62 -3.09 -4.52
CA ILE A 353 -3.82 -4.53 -4.73
C ILE A 353 -2.46 -5.15 -5.05
N GLU A 354 -2.19 -6.29 -4.44
CA GLU A 354 -0.88 -6.92 -4.42
C GLU A 354 -1.02 -8.42 -4.63
N MET A 355 -0.31 -8.93 -5.63
CA MET A 355 -0.30 -10.33 -6.05
C MET A 355 1.09 -10.93 -5.86
N TYR A 356 1.17 -12.09 -5.22
CA TYR A 356 2.40 -12.85 -4.99
C TYR A 356 2.34 -14.21 -5.66
N PHE A 357 3.21 -14.41 -6.63
CA PHE A 357 3.41 -15.69 -7.28
C PHE A 357 4.74 -16.27 -6.78
N SER A 358 4.67 -17.18 -5.81
CA SER A 358 5.84 -17.90 -5.29
C SER A 358 5.73 -19.38 -5.59
N GLY A 359 6.82 -20.02 -6.00
CA GLY A 359 6.85 -21.46 -6.17
C GLY A 359 7.04 -22.16 -4.83
N THR A 360 5.96 -22.49 -4.12
CA THR A 360 6.03 -23.43 -2.99
C THR A 360 5.91 -24.86 -3.51
N ILE A 361 6.95 -25.66 -3.29
CA ILE A 361 6.85 -27.12 -3.37
C ILE A 361 6.30 -27.57 -2.02
N ASP A 362 4.98 -27.63 -1.89
CA ASP A 362 4.34 -28.55 -0.95
C ASP A 362 3.14 -29.18 -1.64
N ARG A 363 3.36 -30.39 -2.15
CA ARG A 363 2.30 -31.37 -2.40
C ARG A 363 2.32 -32.33 -1.22
N HIS A 364 1.28 -32.28 -0.40
CA HIS A 364 0.74 -33.47 0.22
C HIS A 364 -0.77 -33.46 0.13
#